data_AF-A0A0R3S052-F1
#
_entry.id   AF-A0A0R3S052-F1
#
_cell.length_a   1.000
_cell.length_b   1.000
_cell.length_c   1.000
_cell.angle_alpha   90.00
_cell.angle_beta   90.00
_cell.angle_gamma   90.00
#
_symmetry.space_group_name_H-M   'P 1'
#
loop_
_entity.id
_entity.type
_entity.pdbx_description
1 polymer ?
#
loop_
_entity_poly.entity_id
_entity_poly.type
_entity_poly.pdbx_seq_one_letter_code
_entity_poly.pdbx_strand_id
1 'polypeptide(L)'
;MDEEQLRQFIASLCTLSKEGSIPCKMNTISVLVSSAPCKKLAHHLHQRWLSEQTFTKVAANIILERHRMHETDLGLFSCCLAHILSDFRSRHQIRKGNKLVFRNVVRAILDFYPVYRKIDAAVSDCLVDPMLTSLEELINDDADEKDIETAAELIIDHGETLLSIKPGKCDSFIVALRVHLCESDFRPVTRRLILHAIDLWTYRWDTEIIPFCIKQFYEPPLQFMKNSTEASKMPSESRIKRTESII
;
A
#
# COMPACT_ATOMS: atom_id res chain seq x y z
N MET A 1 -21.07 20.64 9.96
CA MET A 1 -20.41 19.77 10.96
C MET A 1 -19.47 20.61 11.81
N ASP A 2 -19.52 20.42 13.14
CA ASP A 2 -18.64 21.12 14.08
C ASP A 2 -17.22 20.50 14.09
N GLU A 3 -16.22 21.24 14.55
CA GLU A 3 -14.80 20.85 14.51
C GLU A 3 -14.51 19.62 15.37
N GLU A 4 -15.13 19.51 16.54
CA GLU A 4 -14.98 18.37 17.43
C GLU A 4 -15.60 17.09 16.82
N GLN A 5 -16.75 17.24 16.17
CA GLN A 5 -17.41 16.13 15.47
C GLN A 5 -16.56 15.60 14.31
N LEU A 6 -15.90 16.49 13.55
CA LEU A 6 -15.02 16.10 12.46
C LEU A 6 -13.75 15.39 12.96
N ARG A 7 -13.17 15.87 14.07
CA ARG A 7 -12.00 15.23 14.71
C ARG A 7 -12.33 13.83 15.21
N GLN A 8 -13.46 13.68 15.92
CA GLN A 8 -13.93 12.40 16.44
C GLN A 8 -14.25 11.42 15.30
N PHE A 9 -14.91 11.90 14.25
CA PHE A 9 -15.21 11.10 13.07
C PHE A 9 -13.94 10.53 12.42
N ILE A 10 -12.95 11.39 12.19
CA ILE A 10 -11.68 10.96 11.61
C ILE A 10 -10.94 9.98 12.54
N ALA A 11 -10.99 10.18 13.86
CA ALA A 11 -10.42 9.23 14.80
C ALA A 11 -11.11 7.86 14.74
N SER A 12 -12.43 7.82 14.60
CA SER A 12 -13.18 6.57 14.40
C SER A 12 -12.78 5.85 13.10
N LEU A 13 -12.53 6.60 12.02
CA LEU A 13 -12.03 6.03 10.76
C LEU A 13 -10.65 5.40 10.92
N CYS A 14 -9.76 6.02 11.70
CA CYS A 14 -8.45 5.43 12.01
C CYS A 14 -8.60 4.10 12.74
N THR A 15 -9.49 4.00 13.74
CA THR A 15 -9.73 2.75 14.47
C THR A 15 -10.26 1.65 13.55
N LEU A 16 -11.24 1.98 12.71
CA LEU A 16 -11.81 1.03 11.74
C LEU A 16 -10.78 0.56 10.69
N SER A 17 -9.88 1.46 10.27
CA SER A 17 -8.78 1.14 9.36
C SER A 17 -7.80 0.13 9.96
N LYS A 18 -7.51 0.25 11.27
CA LYS A 18 -6.61 -0.67 11.99
C LYS A 18 -7.21 -2.08 12.15
N GLU A 19 -8.53 -2.20 12.17
CA GLU A 19 -9.24 -3.48 12.35
C GLU A 19 -9.48 -4.24 11.01
N GLY A 20 -8.90 -3.79 9.89
CA GLY A 20 -9.06 -4.43 8.57
C GLY A 20 -10.50 -4.40 8.03
N SER A 21 -11.39 -3.70 8.72
CA SER A 21 -12.83 -3.68 8.48
C SER A 21 -13.22 -2.38 7.79
N ILE A 22 -12.82 -2.24 6.53
CA ILE A 22 -13.43 -1.23 5.65
C ILE A 22 -14.33 -1.88 4.57
N PRO A 23 -15.43 -2.58 4.94
CA PRO A 23 -16.52 -2.83 4.00
C PRO A 23 -17.75 -1.96 4.32
N CYS A 24 -18.36 -1.41 3.28
CA CYS A 24 -19.75 -0.93 3.22
C CYS A 24 -20.17 0.30 4.05
N LYS A 25 -19.37 0.83 4.99
CA LYS A 25 -19.71 2.06 5.75
C LYS A 25 -19.36 3.37 5.05
N MET A 26 -18.74 3.33 3.85
CA MET A 26 -18.35 4.54 3.12
C MET A 26 -19.53 5.42 2.70
N ASN A 27 -20.71 4.86 2.47
CA ASN A 27 -21.91 5.66 2.12
C ASN A 27 -22.37 6.56 3.29
N THR A 28 -22.31 6.08 4.54
CA THR A 28 -22.62 6.89 5.73
C THR A 28 -21.53 7.93 6.00
N ILE A 29 -20.27 7.55 5.77
CA ILE A 29 -19.10 8.43 5.83
C ILE A 29 -19.21 9.55 4.79
N SER A 30 -19.72 9.24 3.60
CA SER A 30 -19.80 10.18 2.48
C SER A 30 -20.84 11.29 2.72
N VAL A 31 -21.96 10.98 3.38
CA VAL A 31 -22.96 11.98 3.81
C VAL A 31 -22.41 12.93 4.88
N LEU A 32 -21.55 12.44 5.78
CA LEU A 32 -20.90 13.28 6.80
C LEU A 32 -19.78 14.14 6.19
N VAL A 33 -19.01 13.55 5.27
CA VAL A 33 -17.89 14.21 4.56
C VAL A 33 -18.38 15.32 3.63
N SER A 34 -19.51 15.15 2.95
CA SER A 34 -20.07 16.17 2.05
C SER A 34 -20.50 17.45 2.78
N SER A 35 -20.89 17.34 4.06
CA SER A 35 -21.26 18.49 4.90
C SER A 35 -20.07 19.32 5.42
N ALA A 36 -18.84 18.82 5.26
CA ALA A 36 -17.63 19.46 5.78
C ALA A 36 -17.03 20.45 4.76
N PRO A 37 -16.57 21.65 5.19
CA PRO A 37 -15.78 22.53 4.33
C PRO A 37 -14.49 21.85 3.86
N CYS A 38 -14.23 21.86 2.54
CA CYS A 38 -13.10 21.17 1.92
C CYS A 38 -11.76 21.48 2.57
N LYS A 39 -11.47 22.75 2.88
CA LYS A 39 -10.21 23.17 3.52
C LYS A 39 -10.01 22.57 4.91
N LYS A 40 -11.06 22.55 5.74
CA LYS A 40 -10.99 22.00 7.10
C LYS A 40 -10.80 20.48 7.06
N LEU A 41 -11.56 19.82 6.18
CA LEU A 41 -11.42 18.38 5.99
C LEU A 41 -10.03 18.02 5.49
N ALA A 42 -9.51 18.71 4.47
CA ALA A 42 -8.16 18.50 3.95
C ALA A 42 -7.10 18.65 5.05
N HIS A 43 -7.23 19.67 5.89
CA HIS A 43 -6.32 19.88 7.01
C HIS A 43 -6.33 18.72 8.00
N HIS A 44 -7.50 18.22 8.40
CA HIS A 44 -7.56 17.09 9.34
C HIS A 44 -7.10 15.78 8.71
N LEU A 45 -7.39 15.54 7.43
CA LEU A 45 -6.83 14.39 6.70
C LEU A 45 -5.31 14.49 6.66
N HIS A 46 -4.76 15.68 6.38
CA HIS A 46 -3.32 15.95 6.36
C HIS A 46 -2.65 15.62 7.67
N GLN A 47 -3.16 16.16 8.78
CA GLN A 47 -2.63 15.85 10.11
C GLN A 47 -2.63 14.36 10.41
N ARG A 48 -3.69 13.65 10.00
CA ARG A 48 -3.78 12.20 10.25
C ARG A 48 -2.85 11.38 9.40
N TRP A 49 -2.79 11.60 8.09
CA TRP A 49 -1.92 10.78 7.25
C TRP A 49 -0.45 10.99 7.59
N LEU A 50 -0.05 12.18 8.07
CA LEU A 50 1.31 12.39 8.58
C LEU A 50 1.62 11.58 9.84
N SER A 51 0.60 11.34 10.68
CA SER A 51 0.75 10.64 11.97
C SER A 51 0.55 9.12 11.91
N GLU A 52 -0.27 8.62 10.98
CA GLU A 52 -0.77 7.24 10.98
C GLU A 52 -0.55 6.58 9.61
N GLN A 53 0.33 5.58 9.57
CA GLN A 53 0.78 4.94 8.34
C GLN A 53 -0.36 4.29 7.52
N THR A 54 -1.40 3.76 8.17
CA THR A 54 -2.51 3.06 7.48
C THR A 54 -3.57 4.00 6.94
N PHE A 55 -3.52 5.28 7.33
CA PHE A 55 -4.58 6.24 7.03
C PHE A 55 -4.46 6.87 5.64
N THR A 56 -3.29 6.81 5.00
CA THR A 56 -3.04 7.37 3.65
C THR A 56 -4.03 6.82 2.63
N LYS A 57 -4.21 5.49 2.58
CA LYS A 57 -5.19 4.82 1.70
C LYS A 57 -6.63 5.25 1.99
N VAL A 58 -6.97 5.45 3.26
CA VAL A 58 -8.31 5.91 3.68
C VAL A 58 -8.54 7.35 3.20
N ALA A 59 -7.56 8.23 3.38
CA ALA A 59 -7.63 9.61 2.92
C ALA A 59 -7.78 9.70 1.39
N ALA A 60 -7.02 8.89 0.65
CA ALA A 60 -7.12 8.80 -0.81
C ALA A 60 -8.54 8.37 -1.24
N ASN A 61 -9.11 7.35 -0.60
CA ASN A 61 -10.47 6.90 -0.88
C ASN A 61 -11.53 7.97 -0.55
N ILE A 62 -11.37 8.72 0.54
CA ILE A 62 -12.30 9.81 0.89
C ILE A 62 -12.34 10.88 -0.21
N ILE A 63 -11.20 11.20 -0.82
CA ILE A 63 -11.13 12.15 -1.95
C ILE A 63 -11.91 11.60 -3.14
N LEU A 64 -11.70 10.32 -3.49
CA LEU A 64 -12.40 9.68 -4.60
C LEU A 64 -13.92 9.64 -4.40
N GLU A 65 -14.38 9.25 -3.22
CA GLU A 65 -15.82 9.18 -2.92
C GLU A 65 -16.47 10.56 -2.91
N ARG A 66 -15.80 11.59 -2.37
CA ARG A 66 -16.34 12.95 -2.42
C ARG A 66 -16.46 13.44 -3.86
N HIS A 67 -15.48 13.16 -4.71
CA HIS A 67 -15.54 13.50 -6.12
C HIS A 67 -16.69 12.77 -6.84
N ARG A 68 -16.90 11.47 -6.56
CA ARG A 68 -18.04 10.70 -7.12
C ARG A 68 -19.41 11.28 -6.74
N MET A 69 -19.53 11.87 -5.56
CA MET A 69 -20.79 12.52 -5.14
C MET A 69 -20.97 13.92 -5.72
N HIS A 70 -19.87 14.62 -5.97
CA HIS A 70 -19.85 15.99 -6.44
C HIS A 70 -18.76 16.14 -7.51
N GLU A 71 -19.03 15.66 -8.73
CA GLU A 71 -18.02 15.59 -9.81
C GLU A 71 -17.39 16.95 -10.13
N THR A 72 -18.12 18.05 -9.93
CA THR A 72 -17.61 19.41 -10.16
C THR A 72 -16.90 20.04 -8.95
N ASP A 73 -17.03 19.47 -7.74
CA ASP A 73 -16.35 19.95 -6.53
C ASP A 73 -14.93 19.37 -6.42
N LEU A 74 -13.98 20.06 -7.04
CA LEU A 74 -12.55 19.76 -6.91
C LEU A 74 -11.91 20.45 -5.68
N GLY A 75 -12.71 20.98 -4.75
CA GLY A 75 -12.19 21.74 -3.61
C GLY A 75 -11.34 20.89 -2.67
N LEU A 76 -11.81 19.70 -2.28
CA LEU A 76 -11.05 18.80 -1.41
C LEU A 76 -9.80 18.27 -2.11
N PHE A 77 -9.98 17.84 -3.37
CA PHE A 77 -8.91 17.38 -4.25
C PHE A 77 -7.76 18.41 -4.31
N SER A 78 -8.08 19.66 -4.64
CA SER A 78 -7.09 20.73 -4.79
C SER A 78 -6.39 21.07 -3.46
N CYS A 79 -7.12 21.07 -2.34
CA CYS A 79 -6.53 21.32 -1.02
C CYS A 79 -5.56 20.21 -0.60
N CYS A 80 -5.94 18.95 -0.81
CA CYS A 80 -5.07 17.81 -0.52
C CYS A 80 -3.82 17.80 -1.40
N LEU A 81 -3.95 18.15 -2.69
CA LEU A 81 -2.82 18.25 -3.60
C LEU A 81 -1.82 19.31 -3.13
N ALA A 82 -2.33 20.47 -2.72
CA ALA A 82 -1.49 21.55 -2.20
C ALA A 82 -0.69 21.10 -0.96
N HIS A 83 -1.29 20.32 -0.06
CA HIS A 83 -0.60 19.74 1.08
C HIS A 83 0.51 18.78 0.66
N ILE A 84 0.23 17.84 -0.25
CA ILE A 84 1.22 16.86 -0.73
C ILE A 84 2.42 17.54 -1.40
N LEU A 85 2.16 18.51 -2.29
CA LEU A 85 3.22 19.24 -2.98
C LEU A 85 4.03 20.11 -2.00
N SER A 86 3.38 20.67 -0.97
CA SER A 86 4.07 21.41 0.10
C SER A 86 4.98 20.49 0.93
N ASP A 87 4.49 19.31 1.28
CA ASP A 87 5.26 18.31 2.03
C ASP A 87 6.47 17.83 1.21
N PHE A 88 6.28 17.56 -0.09
CA PHE A 88 7.37 17.19 -0.99
C PHE A 88 8.43 18.29 -1.14
N ARG A 89 8.03 19.55 -1.24
CA ARG A 89 8.98 20.69 -1.28
C ARG A 89 9.80 20.78 0.01
N SER A 90 9.20 20.40 1.14
CA SER A 90 9.84 20.46 2.46
C SER A 90 10.48 19.13 2.90
N ARG A 91 10.55 18.14 1.99
CA ARG A 91 10.86 16.74 2.33
C ARG A 91 12.17 16.55 3.09
N HIS A 92 13.25 17.24 2.71
CA HIS A 92 14.53 17.12 3.39
C HIS A 92 14.47 17.62 4.84
N GLN A 93 13.71 18.70 5.09
CA GLN A 93 13.49 19.21 6.44
C GLN A 93 12.63 18.24 7.25
N ILE A 94 11.58 17.70 6.65
CA ILE A 94 10.71 16.70 7.29
C ILE A 94 11.52 15.45 7.64
N ARG A 95 12.31 14.91 6.71
CA ARG A 95 13.13 13.72 6.94
C ARG A 95 14.13 13.91 8.08
N LYS A 96 14.79 15.06 8.12
CA LYS A 96 15.74 15.40 9.19
C LYS A 96 15.05 15.57 10.55
N GLY A 97 13.84 16.12 10.58
CA GLY A 97 13.09 16.34 11.82
C GLY A 97 12.40 15.07 12.34
N ASN A 98 11.77 14.30 11.45
CA ASN A 98 11.03 13.09 11.78
C ASN A 98 10.92 12.15 10.55
N LYS A 99 11.72 11.08 10.54
CA LYS A 99 11.70 10.06 9.47
C LYS A 99 10.36 9.35 9.32
N LEU A 100 9.60 9.15 10.40
CA LEU A 100 8.26 8.53 10.31
C LEU A 100 7.31 9.41 9.48
N VAL A 101 7.32 10.72 9.73
CA VAL A 101 6.49 11.67 8.97
C VAL A 101 6.92 11.68 7.50
N PHE A 102 8.24 11.65 7.22
CA PHE A 102 8.73 11.55 5.85
C PHE A 102 8.22 10.30 5.13
N ARG A 103 8.34 9.11 5.75
CA ARG A 103 7.79 7.86 5.19
C ARG A 103 6.31 7.96 4.89
N ASN A 104 5.55 8.58 5.78
CA ASN A 104 4.10 8.77 5.59
C ASN A 104 3.77 9.76 4.48
N VAL A 105 4.59 10.79 4.26
CA VAL A 105 4.50 11.66 3.07
C VAL A 105 4.72 10.84 1.80
N VAL A 106 5.74 9.98 1.76
CA VAL A 106 5.99 9.13 0.58
C VAL A 106 4.81 8.18 0.34
N ARG A 107 4.30 7.52 1.38
CA ARG A 107 3.08 6.70 1.30
C ARG A 107 1.89 7.49 0.74
N ALA A 108 1.67 8.71 1.23
CA ALA A 108 0.58 9.57 0.77
C ALA A 108 0.71 9.90 -0.72
N ILE A 109 1.91 10.25 -1.21
CA ILE A 109 2.15 10.54 -2.64
C ILE A 109 1.76 9.34 -3.50
N LEU A 110 2.23 8.14 -3.14
CA LEU A 110 1.96 6.92 -3.91
C LEU A 110 0.48 6.51 -3.83
N ASP A 111 -0.14 6.54 -2.65
CA ASP A 111 -1.55 6.15 -2.49
C ASP A 111 -2.51 7.13 -3.18
N PHE A 112 -2.12 8.41 -3.30
CA PHE A 112 -2.96 9.43 -3.92
C PHE A 112 -2.82 9.40 -5.44
N TYR A 113 -1.66 9.06 -6.01
CA TYR A 113 -1.45 9.07 -7.45
C TYR A 113 -2.53 8.30 -8.25
N PRO A 114 -2.90 7.05 -7.92
CA PRO A 114 -3.96 6.33 -8.64
C PRO A 114 -5.33 6.98 -8.52
N VAL A 115 -5.64 7.61 -7.38
CA VAL A 115 -6.89 8.36 -7.19
C VAL A 115 -6.89 9.61 -8.05
N TYR A 116 -5.78 10.34 -8.09
CA TYR A 116 -5.66 11.55 -8.89
C TYR A 116 -5.76 11.22 -10.37
N ARG A 117 -5.11 10.14 -10.82
CA ARG A 117 -5.16 9.70 -12.21
C ARG A 117 -6.58 9.32 -12.66
N LYS A 118 -7.42 8.80 -11.76
CA LYS A 118 -8.84 8.50 -12.03
C LYS A 118 -9.70 9.75 -12.18
N ILE A 119 -9.36 10.82 -11.46
CA ILE A 119 -10.10 12.08 -11.46
C ILE A 119 -9.63 12.96 -12.62
N ASP A 120 -8.32 13.20 -12.70
CA ASP A 120 -7.68 14.02 -13.73
C ASP A 120 -6.24 13.51 -13.98
N ALA A 121 -6.04 12.90 -15.15
CA ALA A 121 -4.74 12.36 -15.54
C ALA A 121 -3.67 13.44 -15.68
N ALA A 122 -4.01 14.62 -16.22
CA ALA A 122 -3.04 15.70 -16.43
C ALA A 122 -2.57 16.29 -15.09
N VAL A 123 -3.45 16.38 -14.10
CA VAL A 123 -3.04 16.77 -12.75
C VAL A 123 -2.21 15.67 -12.09
N SER A 124 -2.52 14.39 -12.30
CA SER A 124 -1.75 13.30 -11.69
C SER A 124 -0.27 13.28 -12.10
N ASP A 125 0.06 13.79 -13.29
CA ASP A 125 1.44 13.87 -13.78
C ASP A 125 2.34 14.74 -12.87
N CYS A 126 1.77 15.70 -12.14
CA CYS A 126 2.54 16.52 -11.21
C CYS A 126 3.08 15.74 -10.00
N LEU A 127 2.55 14.53 -9.75
CA LEU A 127 2.98 13.65 -8.67
C LEU A 127 4.02 12.60 -9.12
N VAL A 128 4.26 12.43 -10.43
CA VAL A 128 5.20 11.42 -10.95
C VAL A 128 6.61 11.65 -10.45
N ASP A 129 7.13 12.87 -10.61
CA ASP A 129 8.48 13.22 -10.14
C ASP A 129 8.59 13.19 -8.60
N PRO A 130 7.64 13.78 -7.83
CA PRO A 130 7.60 13.62 -6.38
C PRO A 130 7.62 12.18 -5.90
N MET A 131 6.85 11.30 -6.55
CA MET A 131 6.74 9.90 -6.21
C MET A 131 8.08 9.17 -6.39
N LEU A 132 8.68 9.29 -7.57
CA LEU A 132 9.92 8.59 -7.90
C LEU A 132 11.10 9.12 -7.07
N THR A 133 11.19 10.44 -6.90
CA THR A 133 12.26 11.07 -6.11
C THR A 133 12.16 10.67 -4.64
N SER A 134 10.97 10.75 -4.05
CA SER A 134 10.80 10.41 -2.63
C SER A 134 11.03 8.92 -2.35
N LEU A 135 10.69 8.04 -3.30
CA LEU A 135 10.97 6.61 -3.19
C LEU A 135 12.47 6.32 -3.33
N GLU A 136 13.18 7.00 -4.23
CA GLU A 136 14.64 6.92 -4.36
C GLU A 136 15.35 7.35 -3.07
N GLU A 137 14.86 8.43 -2.44
CA GLU A 137 15.37 8.93 -1.17
C GLU A 137 15.18 7.90 -0.03
N LEU A 138 14.07 7.15 0.00
CA LEU A 138 13.87 6.06 0.97
C LEU A 138 14.85 4.90 0.80
N ILE A 139 15.39 4.69 -0.41
CA ILE A 139 16.25 3.55 -0.72
C ILE A 139 17.73 3.90 -0.54
N ASN A 140 18.20 5.04 -1.06
CA ASN A 140 19.64 5.30 -1.16
C ASN A 140 20.20 6.24 -0.06
N ASP A 141 19.46 7.28 0.31
CA ASP A 141 20.01 8.45 1.03
C ASP A 141 20.10 8.24 2.55
N ASP A 142 21.10 7.48 3.03
CA ASP A 142 21.26 7.14 4.47
C ASP A 142 19.96 6.52 5.04
N ALA A 143 19.43 5.57 4.26
CA ALA A 143 18.23 4.83 4.57
C ALA A 143 18.45 3.93 5.78
N ASP A 144 17.60 4.06 6.80
CA ASP A 144 17.56 3.06 7.87
C ASP A 144 16.65 1.89 7.47
N GLU A 145 16.68 0.80 8.26
CA GLU A 145 15.91 -0.40 7.96
C GLU A 145 14.41 -0.11 7.76
N LYS A 146 13.84 0.86 8.48
CA LYS A 146 12.42 1.21 8.36
C LYS A 146 12.12 2.05 7.12
N ASP A 147 13.10 2.81 6.61
CA ASP A 147 13.02 3.45 5.30
C ASP A 147 12.93 2.37 4.20
N ILE A 148 13.80 1.36 4.26
CA ILE A 148 13.79 0.22 3.32
C ILE A 148 12.53 -0.64 3.45
N GLU A 149 12.08 -0.94 4.67
CA GLU A 149 10.82 -1.64 4.95
C GLU A 149 9.65 -0.92 4.26
N THR A 150 9.58 0.40 4.40
CA THR A 150 8.57 1.24 3.76
C THR A 150 8.68 1.22 2.24
N ALA A 151 9.89 1.34 1.69
CA ALA A 151 10.09 1.32 0.24
C ALA A 151 9.67 -0.02 -0.37
N ALA A 152 9.98 -1.14 0.29
CA ALA A 152 9.60 -2.47 -0.16
C ALA A 152 8.08 -2.66 -0.13
N GLU A 153 7.39 -2.26 0.95
CA GLU A 153 5.92 -2.26 1.02
C GLU A 153 5.30 -1.45 -0.13
N LEU A 154 5.83 -0.27 -0.39
CA LEU A 154 5.33 0.61 -1.44
C LEU A 154 5.54 0.04 -2.84
N ILE A 155 6.66 -0.64 -3.09
CA ILE A 155 6.94 -1.31 -4.36
C ILE A 155 6.06 -2.55 -4.53
N ILE A 156 5.75 -3.28 -3.45
CA ILE A 156 4.78 -4.39 -3.50
C ILE A 156 3.41 -3.84 -3.92
N ASP A 157 2.94 -2.78 -3.28
CA ASP A 157 1.59 -2.24 -3.48
C ASP A 157 1.42 -1.48 -4.80
N HIS A 158 2.45 -0.74 -5.24
CA HIS A 158 2.35 0.21 -6.37
C HIS A 158 3.31 -0.11 -7.52
N GLY A 159 4.03 -1.22 -7.46
CA GLY A 159 5.10 -1.55 -8.41
C GLY A 159 4.64 -1.68 -9.86
N GLU A 160 3.45 -2.24 -10.10
CA GLU A 160 2.84 -2.28 -11.45
C GLU A 160 2.66 -0.86 -12.01
N THR A 161 2.18 0.06 -11.17
CA THR A 161 1.99 1.46 -11.54
C THR A 161 3.34 2.13 -11.82
N LEU A 162 4.33 1.94 -10.95
CA LEU A 162 5.69 2.47 -11.14
C LEU A 162 6.34 1.97 -12.44
N LEU A 163 6.18 0.67 -12.72
CA LEU A 163 6.66 0.04 -13.95
C LEU A 163 6.00 0.65 -15.18
N SER A 164 4.69 0.90 -15.14
CA SER A 164 3.96 1.52 -16.26
C SER A 164 4.38 2.96 -16.57
N ILE A 165 4.79 3.72 -15.54
CA ILE A 165 5.13 5.14 -15.68
C ILE A 165 6.57 5.32 -16.13
N LYS A 166 7.52 4.69 -15.43
CA LYS A 166 8.94 4.85 -15.69
C LYS A 166 9.70 3.55 -15.43
N PRO A 167 9.67 2.60 -16.39
CA PRO A 167 10.25 1.26 -16.21
C PRO A 167 11.70 1.29 -15.71
N GLY A 168 12.55 2.11 -16.34
CA GLY A 168 13.97 2.18 -15.96
C GLY A 168 14.23 2.68 -14.54
N LYS A 169 13.34 3.52 -13.98
CA LYS A 169 13.43 3.92 -12.55
C LYS A 169 12.95 2.79 -11.64
N CYS A 170 11.86 2.11 -12.00
CA CYS A 170 11.41 0.91 -11.28
C CYS A 170 12.52 -0.15 -11.20
N ASP A 171 13.20 -0.44 -12.33
CA ASP A 171 14.33 -1.37 -12.38
C ASP A 171 15.47 -0.93 -11.45
N SER A 172 15.79 0.37 -11.42
CA SER A 172 16.83 0.89 -10.53
C SER A 172 16.49 0.70 -9.05
N PHE A 173 15.22 0.84 -8.66
CA PHE A 173 14.78 0.57 -7.28
C PHE A 173 14.96 -0.91 -6.93
N ILE A 174 14.62 -1.82 -7.84
CA ILE A 174 14.77 -3.26 -7.62
C ILE A 174 16.24 -3.67 -7.51
N VAL A 175 17.12 -3.07 -8.32
CA VAL A 175 18.56 -3.29 -8.19
C VAL A 175 19.07 -2.83 -6.82
N ALA A 176 18.69 -1.64 -6.37
CA ALA A 176 19.08 -1.14 -5.07
C ALA A 176 18.53 -2.01 -3.91
N LEU A 177 17.29 -2.47 -4.01
CA LEU A 177 16.72 -3.43 -3.05
C LEU A 177 17.51 -4.76 -3.01
N ARG A 178 17.99 -5.27 -4.16
CA ARG A 178 18.85 -6.47 -4.20
C ARG A 178 20.16 -6.25 -3.47
N VAL A 179 20.81 -5.09 -3.66
CA VAL A 179 22.04 -4.73 -2.95
C VAL A 179 21.79 -4.75 -1.45
N HIS A 180 20.73 -4.10 -0.98
CA HIS A 180 20.32 -4.13 0.42
C HIS A 180 20.05 -5.54 0.95
N LEU A 181 19.38 -6.41 0.18
CA LEU A 181 19.12 -7.79 0.58
C LEU A 181 20.41 -8.60 0.78
N CYS A 182 21.43 -8.35 -0.03
CA CYS A 182 22.69 -9.08 0.01
C CYS A 182 23.66 -8.51 1.06
N GLU A 183 23.73 -7.19 1.19
CA GLU A 183 24.81 -6.52 1.92
C GLU A 183 24.39 -6.01 3.30
N SER A 184 23.10 -5.80 3.55
CA SER A 184 22.61 -5.25 4.82
C SER A 184 22.18 -6.33 5.81
N ASP A 185 22.51 -6.14 7.08
CA ASP A 185 22.06 -6.98 8.19
C ASP A 185 20.65 -6.57 8.66
N PHE A 186 19.65 -6.91 7.85
CA PHE A 186 18.25 -6.62 8.15
C PHE A 186 17.54 -7.78 8.83
N ARG A 187 16.51 -7.45 9.61
CA ARG A 187 15.61 -8.41 10.23
C ARG A 187 14.93 -9.26 9.15
N PRO A 188 14.59 -10.52 9.46
CA PRO A 188 13.93 -11.41 8.50
C PRO A 188 12.66 -10.84 7.87
N VAL A 189 11.91 -10.01 8.61
CA VAL A 189 10.68 -9.35 8.12
C VAL A 189 11.00 -8.41 6.94
N THR A 190 12.01 -7.55 7.10
CA THR A 190 12.46 -6.61 6.06
C THR A 190 13.02 -7.35 4.86
N ARG A 191 13.87 -8.36 5.10
CA ARG A 191 14.42 -9.22 4.03
C ARG A 191 13.33 -9.92 3.23
N ARG A 192 12.27 -10.39 3.90
CA ARG A 192 11.10 -11.00 3.27
C ARG A 192 10.32 -10.01 2.41
N LEU A 193 10.13 -8.77 2.87
CA LEU A 193 9.46 -7.73 2.08
C LEU A 193 10.26 -7.39 0.81
N ILE A 194 11.59 -7.26 0.94
CA ILE A 194 12.47 -7.03 -0.20
C ILE A 194 12.38 -8.18 -1.21
N LEU A 195 12.46 -9.43 -0.72
CA LEU A 195 12.34 -10.61 -1.58
C LEU A 195 10.99 -10.64 -2.30
N HIS A 196 9.90 -10.30 -1.61
CA HIS A 196 8.56 -10.24 -2.20
C HIS A 196 8.48 -9.22 -3.33
N ALA A 197 9.03 -8.01 -3.12
CA ALA A 197 9.09 -6.98 -4.16
C ALA A 197 9.88 -7.45 -5.39
N ILE A 198 10.99 -8.16 -5.20
CA ILE A 198 11.82 -8.71 -6.29
C ILE A 198 11.08 -9.82 -7.04
N ASP A 199 10.41 -10.72 -6.34
CA ASP A 199 9.61 -11.80 -6.95
C ASP A 199 8.48 -11.21 -7.79
N LEU A 200 7.71 -10.25 -7.23
CA LEU A 200 6.66 -9.55 -7.96
C LEU A 200 7.22 -8.86 -9.22
N TRP A 201 8.34 -8.14 -9.11
CA TRP A 201 8.97 -7.51 -10.27
C TRP A 201 9.40 -8.52 -11.34
N THR A 202 9.93 -9.67 -10.94
CA THR A 202 10.38 -10.73 -11.87
C THR A 202 9.24 -11.20 -12.78
N TYR A 203 8.03 -11.23 -12.24
CA TYR A 203 6.81 -11.58 -12.94
C TYR A 203 5.96 -10.36 -13.32
N ARG A 204 6.54 -9.15 -13.29
CA ARG A 204 5.88 -7.88 -13.65
C ARG A 204 4.54 -7.64 -12.94
N TRP A 205 4.43 -8.08 -11.68
CA TRP A 205 3.20 -8.05 -10.88
C TRP A 205 2.02 -8.82 -11.48
N ASP A 206 2.24 -9.64 -12.50
CA ASP A 206 1.21 -10.48 -13.09
C ASP A 206 0.95 -11.71 -12.21
N THR A 207 -0.14 -11.65 -11.45
CA THR A 207 -0.50 -12.71 -10.52
C THR A 207 -0.85 -14.02 -11.19
N GLU A 208 -1.14 -14.06 -12.49
CA GLU A 208 -1.50 -15.32 -13.17
C GLU A 208 -0.26 -16.18 -13.46
N ILE A 209 0.87 -15.54 -13.79
CA ILE A 209 2.10 -16.24 -14.16
C ILE A 209 3.00 -16.58 -12.96
N ILE A 210 2.79 -15.96 -11.80
CA ILE A 210 3.59 -16.23 -10.60
C ILE A 210 3.40 -17.69 -10.16
N PRO A 211 4.49 -18.47 -10.03
CA PRO A 211 4.45 -19.84 -9.53
C PRO A 211 3.75 -19.97 -8.18
N PHE A 212 2.98 -21.04 -8.01
CA PHE A 212 2.24 -21.30 -6.77
C PHE A 212 3.15 -21.34 -5.53
N CYS A 213 4.35 -21.90 -5.63
CA CYS A 213 5.29 -21.98 -4.51
C CYS A 213 5.72 -20.58 -4.00
N ILE A 214 5.82 -19.59 -4.88
CA ILE A 214 6.14 -18.21 -4.51
C ILE A 214 4.94 -17.57 -3.81
N LYS A 215 3.72 -17.72 -4.35
CA LYS A 215 2.49 -17.24 -3.70
C LYS A 215 2.35 -17.82 -2.28
N GLN A 216 2.51 -19.13 -2.16
CA GLN A 216 2.46 -19.87 -0.90
C GLN A 216 3.49 -19.37 0.14
N PHE A 217 4.68 -18.94 -0.29
CA PHE A 217 5.71 -18.46 0.64
C PHE A 217 5.29 -17.18 1.39
N TYR A 218 4.46 -16.34 0.77
CA TYR A 218 4.00 -15.07 1.33
C TYR A 218 2.64 -15.16 2.03
N GLU A 219 1.92 -16.26 1.90
CA GLU A 219 0.63 -16.47 2.57
C GLU A 219 0.78 -16.62 4.11
N PRO A 220 -0.18 -16.11 4.89
CA PRO A 220 -0.22 -16.36 6.33
C PRO A 220 -0.34 -17.86 6.64
N PRO A 221 0.36 -18.40 7.66
CA PRO A 221 0.40 -19.84 7.96
C PRO A 221 -0.96 -20.53 8.19
N LEU A 222 -2.03 -19.77 8.42
CA LEU A 222 -3.34 -20.27 8.82
C LEU A 222 -4.19 -20.88 7.68
N GLN A 223 -3.79 -20.73 6.41
CA GLN A 223 -4.56 -21.27 5.28
C GLN A 223 -4.22 -22.74 4.93
N PHE A 224 -3.09 -23.25 5.40
CA PHE A 224 -2.63 -24.61 5.05
C PHE A 224 -3.37 -25.74 5.75
N MET A 225 -3.87 -25.54 6.98
CA MET A 225 -4.57 -26.61 7.71
C MET A 225 -5.96 -26.93 7.16
N LYS A 226 -6.55 -26.07 6.31
CA LYS A 226 -7.83 -26.37 5.65
C LYS A 226 -7.63 -27.18 4.37
N ASN A 227 -6.63 -26.86 3.56
CA ASN A 227 -6.47 -27.46 2.24
C ASN A 227 -5.77 -28.84 2.27
N SER A 228 -4.95 -29.12 3.30
CA SER A 228 -4.31 -30.45 3.45
C SER A 228 -5.29 -31.56 3.84
N THR A 229 -6.45 -31.21 4.41
CA THR A 229 -7.43 -32.18 4.93
C THR A 229 -8.42 -32.64 3.85
N GLU A 230 -8.58 -31.89 2.75
CA GLU A 230 -9.43 -32.27 1.63
C GLU A 230 -8.69 -33.12 0.58
N ALA A 231 -7.36 -32.97 0.46
CA ALA A 231 -6.54 -33.77 -0.46
C ALA A 231 -6.26 -35.20 0.04
N SER A 232 -6.61 -35.56 1.28
CA SER A 232 -6.36 -36.89 1.85
C SER A 232 -7.54 -37.88 1.74
N LYS A 233 -8.62 -37.53 1.03
CA LYS A 233 -9.74 -38.46 0.76
C LYS A 233 -9.66 -38.97 -0.68
N MET A 234 -8.71 -39.88 -0.92
CA MET A 234 -8.77 -40.82 -2.04
C MET A 234 -9.14 -42.22 -1.51
N PRO A 235 -9.96 -43.00 -2.25
CA PRO A 235 -10.61 -44.19 -1.72
C PRO A 235 -9.61 -45.35 -1.57
N SER A 236 -9.76 -46.10 -0.47
CA SER A 236 -9.05 -47.34 -0.18
C SER A 236 -9.19 -48.35 -1.32
N GLU A 237 -8.09 -48.67 -2.01
CA GLU A 237 -8.01 -49.86 -2.85
C GLU A 237 -8.14 -51.12 -1.97
N SER A 238 -9.16 -51.92 -2.30
CA SER A 238 -9.48 -53.18 -1.66
C SER A 238 -8.40 -54.23 -2.00
N ARG A 239 -7.64 -54.64 -0.98
CA ARG A 239 -6.77 -55.83 -1.05
C ARG A 239 -7.64 -57.07 -1.20
N ILE A 240 -7.73 -57.59 -2.43
CA ILE A 240 -8.26 -58.92 -2.70
C ILE A 240 -7.24 -59.94 -2.17
N LYS A 241 -7.61 -60.65 -1.10
CA LYS A 241 -6.97 -61.88 -0.66
C LYS A 241 -7.13 -62.94 -1.75
N ARG A 242 -6.03 -63.46 -2.29
CA ARG A 242 -6.00 -64.80 -2.89
C ARG A 242 -5.01 -65.67 -2.12
N THR A 243 -5.60 -66.72 -1.59
CA THR A 243 -5.10 -67.78 -0.74
C THR A 243 -3.98 -68.55 -1.42
N GLU A 244 -2.88 -68.76 -0.69
CA GLU A 244 -1.95 -69.84 -0.97
C GLU A 244 -2.63 -71.18 -0.65
N SER A 245 -2.56 -72.12 -1.59
CA SER A 245 -2.82 -73.54 -1.34
C SER A 245 -1.63 -74.34 -1.82
N ILE A 246 -1.00 -75.01 -0.86
CA ILE A 246 0.08 -75.98 -0.94
C ILE A 246 -0.39 -77.21 -1.73
N ILE A 247 0.39 -77.64 -2.74
CA ILE A 247 1.22 -78.87 -2.84
C ILE A 247 2.06 -78.74 -4.11
#